data_AF-A0A179RXQ9-F1
#
_entry.id   AF-A0A179RXQ9-F1
#
_cell.length_a   1.000
_cell.length_b   1.000
_cell.length_c   1.000
_cell.angle_alpha   90.00
_cell.angle_beta   90.00
_cell.angle_gamma   90.00
#
_symmetry.space_group_name_H-M   'P 1'
#
loop_
_entity.id
_entity.type
_entity.pdbx_description
1 polymer ?
#
loop_
_entity_poly.entity_id
_entity_poly.type
_entity_poly.pdbx_seq_one_letter_code
_entity_poly.pdbx_strand_id
1 'polypeptide(L)'
;MTEGERFVRSLPAKTDFHDRSKRRSYALTRAVAIRIIDDPGLVENGRHHLDRFMQGDPRQARYYSLWTDLLRQDVEVIARRMLEDSAEGDILRDTQPVFVVLSPRERSGLGANATAPGGAEPSAGPAAP
;
A
#
# COMPACT_ATOMS: atom_id res chain seq x y z
N MET A 1 -8.54 4.95 -16.99
CA MET A 1 -8.50 5.32 -15.56
C MET A 1 -9.63 4.59 -14.87
N THR A 2 -9.34 3.75 -13.88
CA THR A 2 -10.34 2.94 -13.18
C THR A 2 -11.07 3.72 -12.08
N GLU A 3 -12.09 3.12 -11.48
CA GLU A 3 -12.82 3.73 -10.36
C GLU A 3 -11.93 3.83 -9.12
N GLY A 4 -11.20 2.77 -8.81
CA GLY A 4 -10.21 2.75 -7.73
C GLY A 4 -9.12 3.78 -7.92
N GLU A 5 -8.61 3.97 -9.14
CA GLU A 5 -7.64 5.04 -9.42
C GLU A 5 -8.20 6.43 -9.16
N ARG A 6 -9.48 6.68 -9.52
CA ARG A 6 -10.15 7.97 -9.28
C ARG A 6 -10.37 8.19 -7.78
N PHE A 7 -10.89 7.18 -7.08
CA PHE A 7 -11.15 7.23 -5.65
C PHE A 7 -9.85 7.51 -4.88
N VAL A 8 -8.81 6.70 -5.09
CA VAL A 8 -7.53 6.85 -4.38
C VAL A 8 -6.81 8.17 -4.71
N ARG A 9 -7.01 8.75 -5.90
CA ARG A 9 -6.49 10.10 -6.21
C ARG A 9 -7.23 11.23 -5.50
N SER A 10 -8.48 11.00 -5.08
CA SER A 10 -9.27 11.99 -4.33
C SER A 10 -8.94 12.02 -2.83
N LEU A 11 -8.28 10.97 -2.32
CA LEU A 11 -7.87 10.90 -0.92
C LEU A 11 -6.64 11.76 -0.63
N PRO A 12 -6.49 12.31 0.59
CA PRO A 12 -5.27 12.95 1.04
C PRO A 12 -4.08 11.97 0.92
N ALA A 13 -3.01 12.40 0.24
CA ALA A 13 -1.81 11.60 0.10
C ALA A 13 -0.88 11.80 1.30
N LYS A 14 -0.34 10.71 1.85
CA LYS A 14 0.79 10.77 2.79
C LYS A 14 2.01 11.26 2.01
N THR A 15 2.62 12.34 2.50
CA THR A 15 3.79 12.98 1.85
C THR A 15 5.06 12.86 2.69
N ASP A 16 4.92 12.74 4.01
CA ASP A 16 6.03 12.53 4.93
C ASP A 16 6.28 11.04 5.19
N PHE A 17 7.48 10.59 4.84
CA PHE A 17 7.92 9.21 5.00
C PHE A 17 9.24 9.20 5.76
N HIS A 18 9.21 8.54 6.92
CA HIS A 18 10.38 8.40 7.78
C HIS A 18 11.55 7.68 7.09
N ASP A 19 11.25 6.69 6.24
CA ASP A 19 12.25 5.92 5.51
C ASP A 19 11.74 5.39 4.15
N ARG A 20 12.66 4.77 3.38
CA ARG A 20 12.35 4.18 2.07
C ARG A 20 11.40 2.99 2.15
N SER A 21 11.46 2.19 3.20
CA SER A 21 10.59 1.04 3.42
C SER A 21 9.15 1.49 3.65
N LYS A 22 8.93 2.57 4.42
CA LYS A 22 7.63 3.19 4.62
C LYS A 22 7.04 3.74 3.32
N ARG A 23 7.85 4.43 2.52
CA ARG A 23 7.44 4.89 1.18
C ARG A 23 7.05 3.71 0.28
N ARG A 24 7.82 2.62 0.32
CA ARG A 24 7.52 1.41 -0.46
C ARG A 24 6.25 0.72 -0.01
N SER A 25 6.06 0.56 1.31
CA SER A 25 4.85 -0.02 1.88
C SER A 25 3.63 0.81 1.48
N TYR A 26 3.68 2.13 1.63
CA TYR A 26 2.61 3.02 1.19
C TYR A 26 2.29 2.89 -0.31
N ALA A 27 3.29 2.81 -1.18
CA ALA A 27 3.09 2.61 -2.61
C ALA A 27 2.39 1.26 -2.90
N LEU A 28 2.79 0.19 -2.22
CA LEU A 28 2.17 -1.13 -2.34
C LEU A 28 0.72 -1.09 -1.83
N THR A 29 0.48 -0.52 -0.65
CA THR A 29 -0.86 -0.37 -0.08
C THR A 29 -1.76 0.46 -0.99
N ARG A 30 -1.23 1.48 -1.68
CA ARG A 30 -1.97 2.27 -2.66
C ARG A 30 -2.44 1.44 -3.86
N ALA A 31 -1.59 0.54 -4.37
CA ALA A 31 -2.00 -0.39 -5.42
C ALA A 31 -3.08 -1.37 -4.93
N VAL A 32 -2.95 -1.87 -3.69
CA VAL A 32 -3.95 -2.76 -3.09
C VAL A 32 -5.28 -2.03 -2.89
N ALA A 33 -5.27 -0.79 -2.40
CA ALA A 33 -6.48 0.02 -2.22
C ALA A 33 -7.21 0.24 -3.56
N ILE A 34 -6.48 0.59 -4.63
CA ILE A 34 -7.07 0.71 -5.98
C ILE A 34 -7.74 -0.62 -6.38
N ARG A 35 -7.04 -1.73 -6.21
CA ARG A 35 -7.53 -3.05 -6.63
C ARG A 35 -8.76 -3.49 -5.84
N ILE A 36 -8.83 -3.21 -4.54
CA ILE A 36 -9.99 -3.56 -3.69
C ILE A 36 -11.24 -2.75 -4.09
N ILE A 37 -11.08 -1.49 -4.51
CA ILE A 37 -12.20 -0.71 -5.05
C ILE A 37 -12.66 -1.27 -6.39
N ASP A 38 -11.72 -1.57 -7.30
CA ASP A 38 -12.04 -2.11 -8.63
C ASP A 38 -12.57 -3.56 -8.58
N ASP A 39 -12.29 -4.30 -7.50
CA ASP A 39 -12.64 -5.71 -7.32
C ASP A 39 -12.92 -6.01 -5.83
N PRO A 40 -14.14 -5.68 -5.36
CA PRO A 40 -14.54 -5.87 -3.95
C PRO A 40 -14.47 -7.33 -3.47
N GLY A 41 -14.51 -8.31 -4.38
CA GLY A 41 -14.39 -9.74 -4.04
C GLY A 41 -13.07 -10.09 -3.36
N LEU A 42 -12.03 -9.26 -3.53
CA LEU A 42 -10.74 -9.43 -2.87
C LEU A 42 -10.80 -9.28 -1.34
N VAL A 43 -11.81 -8.58 -0.80
CA VAL A 43 -12.01 -8.48 0.65
C VAL A 43 -12.32 -9.85 1.24
N GLU A 44 -13.09 -10.67 0.55
CA GLU A 44 -13.44 -12.02 1.01
C GLU A 44 -12.22 -12.94 1.01
N ASN A 45 -11.34 -12.82 0.00
CA ASN A 45 -10.04 -13.50 0.02
C ASN A 45 -9.19 -13.09 1.24
N GLY A 46 -9.26 -11.82 1.62
CA GLY A 46 -8.63 -11.29 2.84
C GLY A 46 -9.17 -11.97 4.09
N ARG A 47 -10.49 -12.04 4.24
CA ARG A 47 -11.14 -12.71 5.39
C ARG A 47 -10.75 -14.18 5.46
N HIS A 48 -10.83 -14.92 4.35
CA HIS A 48 -10.40 -16.32 4.29
C HIS A 48 -8.91 -16.50 4.64
N HIS A 49 -8.04 -15.57 4.27
CA HIS A 49 -6.63 -15.59 4.66
C HIS A 49 -6.47 -15.42 6.17
N LEU A 50 -7.16 -14.45 6.78
CA LEU A 50 -7.13 -14.24 8.22
C LEU A 50 -7.60 -15.48 8.98
N ASP A 51 -8.75 -16.04 8.58
CA ASP A 51 -9.33 -17.23 9.20
C ASP A 51 -8.39 -18.43 9.09
N ARG A 52 -7.73 -18.61 7.94
CA ARG A 52 -6.86 -19.76 7.71
C ARG A 52 -5.51 -19.67 8.43
N PHE A 53 -4.92 -18.48 8.51
CA PHE A 53 -3.51 -18.32 8.88
C PHE A 53 -3.28 -17.56 10.19
N MET A 54 -4.29 -16.85 10.69
CA MET A 54 -4.15 -16.01 11.89
C MET A 54 -5.13 -16.40 12.99
N GLN A 55 -6.28 -16.98 12.63
CA GLN A 55 -7.26 -17.43 13.62
C GLN A 55 -6.66 -18.50 14.53
N GLY A 56 -6.76 -18.28 15.83
CA GLY A 56 -6.28 -19.22 16.84
C GLY A 56 -4.80 -19.10 17.21
N ASP A 57 -4.00 -18.25 16.55
CA ASP A 57 -2.65 -17.94 17.00
C ASP A 57 -2.67 -16.78 18.02
N PRO A 58 -2.36 -17.02 19.31
CA PRO A 58 -2.36 -15.97 20.33
C PRO A 58 -1.39 -14.82 20.03
N ARG A 59 -0.29 -15.09 19.30
CA ARG A 59 0.69 -14.06 18.93
C ARG A 59 0.14 -13.10 17.89
N GLN A 60 -0.80 -13.56 17.08
CA GLN A 60 -1.41 -12.80 16.00
C GLN A 60 -2.78 -12.24 16.36
N ALA A 61 -3.33 -12.59 17.53
CA ALA A 61 -4.69 -12.24 17.94
C ALA A 61 -5.01 -10.75 17.78
N ARG A 62 -4.09 -9.86 18.18
CA ARG A 62 -4.26 -8.41 18.02
C ARG A 62 -4.41 -7.99 16.56
N TYR A 63 -3.57 -8.54 15.67
CA TYR A 63 -3.62 -8.21 14.24
C TYR A 63 -4.81 -8.87 13.57
N TYR A 64 -5.16 -10.10 13.97
CA TYR A 64 -6.36 -10.78 13.50
C TYR A 64 -7.62 -9.95 13.79
N SER A 65 -7.80 -9.45 15.01
CA SER A 65 -8.91 -8.56 15.35
C SER A 65 -8.88 -7.26 14.54
N LEU A 66 -7.73 -6.58 14.48
CA LEU A 66 -7.56 -5.33 13.72
C LEU A 66 -8.00 -5.50 12.25
N TRP A 67 -7.49 -6.54 11.58
CA TRP A 67 -7.80 -6.78 10.18
C TRP A 67 -9.22 -7.29 9.97
N THR A 68 -9.75 -8.10 10.89
CA THR A 68 -11.15 -8.56 10.81
C THR A 68 -12.12 -7.38 10.92
N ASP A 69 -11.87 -6.45 11.84
CA ASP A 69 -12.71 -5.26 12.01
C ASP A 69 -12.63 -4.32 10.81
N LEU A 70 -11.43 -4.14 10.24
CA LEU A 70 -11.24 -3.37 9.01
C LEU A 70 -11.97 -4.01 7.82
N LEU A 71 -11.76 -5.31 7.57
CA LEU A 71 -12.32 -6.00 6.40
C LEU A 71 -13.84 -6.22 6.49
N ARG A 72 -14.50 -5.88 7.60
CA ARG A 72 -15.96 -5.83 7.74
C ARG A 72 -16.59 -4.54 7.19
N GLN A 73 -15.78 -3.52 6.93
CA GLN A 73 -16.24 -2.23 6.43
C GLN A 73 -16.43 -2.26 4.90
N ASP A 74 -17.04 -1.20 4.36
CA ASP A 74 -17.11 -0.98 2.91
C ASP A 74 -15.72 -0.76 2.30
N VAL A 75 -15.54 -1.15 1.03
CA VAL A 75 -14.25 -1.08 0.32
C VAL A 75 -13.63 0.31 0.31
N GLU A 76 -14.45 1.36 0.23
CA GLU A 76 -14.00 2.75 0.32
C GLU A 76 -13.45 3.10 1.70
N VAL A 77 -14.09 2.62 2.76
CA VAL A 77 -13.65 2.82 4.14
C VAL A 77 -12.34 2.07 4.38
N ILE A 78 -12.24 0.82 3.89
CA ILE A 78 -11.01 0.03 3.94
C ILE A 78 -9.86 0.80 3.27
N ALA A 79 -10.05 1.21 2.02
CA ALA A 79 -9.06 1.96 1.25
C ALA A 79 -8.64 3.27 1.94
N ARG A 80 -9.59 4.01 2.50
CA ARG A 80 -9.32 5.26 3.24
C ARG A 80 -8.45 5.02 4.47
N ARG A 81 -8.79 4.04 5.32
CA ARG A 81 -8.03 3.75 6.54
C ARG A 81 -6.63 3.22 6.25
N MET A 82 -6.49 2.38 5.23
CA MET A 82 -5.19 1.86 4.80
C MET A 82 -4.23 2.96 4.29
N LEU A 83 -4.78 4.04 3.72
CA LEU A 83 -4.01 5.15 3.16
C LEU A 83 -3.92 6.38 4.05
N GLU A 84 -4.61 6.37 5.19
CA GLU A 84 -4.62 7.48 6.12
C GLU A 84 -3.22 7.79 6.64
N ASP A 85 -2.90 9.07 6.73
CA ASP A 85 -1.68 9.56 7.36
C ASP A 85 -1.85 9.62 8.88
N SER A 86 -2.01 8.45 9.49
CA SER A 86 -2.22 8.25 10.93
C SER A 86 -1.37 7.09 11.44
N ALA A 87 -1.19 7.02 12.76
CA ALA A 87 -0.53 5.89 13.40
C ALA A 87 -1.28 4.57 13.15
N GLU A 88 -2.61 4.61 13.05
CA GLU A 88 -3.43 3.45 12.68
C GLU A 88 -3.13 3.01 11.24
N GLY A 89 -3.12 3.95 10.29
CA GLY A 89 -2.75 3.69 8.91
C GLY A 89 -1.34 3.10 8.77
N ASP A 90 -0.38 3.57 9.57
CA ASP A 90 0.98 3.03 9.58
C ASP A 90 1.02 1.57 10.06
N ILE A 91 0.27 1.24 11.12
CA ILE A 91 0.16 -0.15 11.60
C ILE A 91 -0.47 -1.05 10.53
N LEU A 92 -1.52 -0.58 9.85
CA LEU A 92 -2.15 -1.32 8.75
C LEU A 92 -1.18 -1.55 7.58
N ARG A 93 -0.34 -0.57 7.24
CA ARG A 93 0.67 -0.73 6.18
C ARG A 93 1.79 -1.69 6.58
N ASP A 94 2.19 -1.69 7.85
CA ASP A 94 3.27 -2.55 8.34
C ASP A 94 2.84 -4.01 8.51
N THR A 95 1.58 -4.24 8.83
CA THR A 95 1.05 -5.56 9.18
C THR A 95 0.20 -6.18 8.08
N GLN A 96 0.14 -5.55 6.90
CA GLN A 96 -0.73 -5.93 5.80
C GLN A 96 -0.64 -7.42 5.46
N PRO A 97 -1.72 -8.20 5.63
CA PRO A 97 -1.73 -9.61 5.27
C PRO A 97 -1.66 -9.75 3.75
N VAL A 98 -1.06 -10.85 3.30
CA VAL A 98 -0.87 -11.10 1.87
C VAL A 98 -2.14 -11.75 1.32
N PHE A 99 -3.15 -10.93 1.02
CA PHE A 99 -4.40 -11.39 0.41
C PHE A 99 -4.68 -10.80 -0.97
N VAL A 100 -3.90 -9.80 -1.38
CA VAL A 100 -3.88 -9.29 -2.76
C VAL A 100 -2.52 -9.59 -3.37
N VAL A 101 -2.50 -10.52 -4.32
CA VAL A 101 -1.30 -10.80 -5.11
C VAL A 101 -1.26 -9.84 -6.28
N LEU A 102 -0.44 -8.78 -6.16
CA LEU A 102 -0.12 -7.93 -7.29
C LEU A 102 0.70 -8.72 -8.32
N SER A 103 0.34 -8.65 -9.59
CA SER A 103 1.09 -9.24 -10.69
C SER A 103 2.51 -8.62 -10.79
N PRO A 104 3.48 -9.29 -11.44
CA PRO A 104 4.81 -8.72 -11.66
C PRO A 104 4.77 -7.35 -12.35
N ARG A 105 3.83 -7.15 -13.29
CA ARG A 105 3.64 -5.87 -13.99
C ARG A 105 3.21 -4.75 -13.05
N GLU A 106 2.27 -5.03 -12.13
CA GLU A 106 1.83 -4.08 -11.11
C GLU A 106 2.96 -3.76 -10.12
N ARG A 107 3.78 -4.75 -9.75
CA ARG A 107 4.94 -4.54 -8.87
C ARG A 107 6.05 -3.70 -9.50
N SER A 108 6.36 -3.92 -10.78
CA SER A 108 7.42 -3.18 -11.48
C SER A 108 7.11 -1.68 -11.62
N GLY A 109 5.82 -1.31 -11.72
CA GLY A 109 5.40 0.09 -11.74
C GLY A 109 5.56 0.82 -10.39
N LEU A 110 5.60 0.08 -9.27
CA LEU A 110 5.75 0.66 -7.92
C LEU A 110 7.18 1.03 -7.55
N GLY A 111 8.17 0.42 -8.22
CA GLY A 111 9.60 0.68 -7.99
C GLY A 111 10.17 1.84 -8.81
N ALA A 112 9.50 2.23 -9.91
CA ALA A 112 10.08 3.15 -10.91
C ALA A 112 9.86 4.64 -10.62
N ASN A 113 8.94 5.02 -9.72
CA ASN A 113 8.64 6.41 -9.38
C ASN A 113 9.35 6.92 -8.10
N ALA A 114 10.37 6.21 -7.61
CA ALA A 114 11.21 6.66 -6.50
C ALA A 114 12.48 7.40 -6.96
N THR A 115 12.54 7.83 -8.22
CA THR A 115 13.57 8.76 -8.71
C THR A 115 12.96 10.16 -8.70
N ALA A 116 13.42 10.98 -7.77
CA ALA A 116 13.12 12.41 -7.76
C ALA A 116 13.56 13.06 -9.09
N PRO A 117 12.80 14.03 -9.63
CA PRO A 117 13.30 14.88 -10.71
C PRO A 117 14.18 15.99 -10.12
N GLY A 118 15.47 15.99 -10.47
CA GLY A 118 16.41 17.08 -10.17
C GLY A 118 17.76 16.58 -9.66
N GLY A 119 18.90 16.84 -10.28
CA GLY A 119 19.15 17.66 -11.46
C GLY A 119 20.60 17.53 -11.93
N ALA A 120 20.79 17.88 -13.21
CA ALA A 120 22.01 18.41 -13.82
C ALA A 120 23.35 17.69 -13.53
N GLU A 121 23.78 16.84 -14.46
CA GLU A 121 25.16 16.97 -14.98
C GLU A 121 25.21 18.29 -15.76
N PRO A 122 26.23 19.15 -15.52
CA PRO A 122 27.47 18.96 -16.29
C PRO A 122 28.75 19.40 -15.55
N SER A 123 29.86 18.71 -15.79
CA SER A 123 31.15 19.37 -16.03
C SER A 123 32.17 18.37 -16.56
N ALA A 124 32.34 18.39 -17.88
CA ALA A 124 33.57 17.95 -18.52
C ALA A 124 34.68 18.96 -18.15
N GLY A 125 35.62 18.53 -17.31
CA GLY A 125 36.88 19.21 -17.09
C GLY A 125 37.84 18.97 -18.27
N PRO A 126 38.68 19.95 -18.64
CA PRO A 126 39.34 19.97 -19.94
C PRO A 126 40.54 19.03 -20.01
N ALA A 127 40.75 18.49 -21.21
CA ALA A 127 42.03 17.95 -21.64
C ALA A 127 43.11 19.04 -21.55
N ALA A 128 44.29 18.67 -21.04
CA ALA A 128 45.49 19.48 -21.02
C ALA A 128 46.64 18.68 -21.67
N PRO A 129 47.67 19.39 -22.18
CA PRO A 129 48.22 19.23 -23.53
C PRO A 129 49.13 18.03 -23.76
#